data_AF-A0A9W9YVI9-F1
#
_entry.id   AF-A0A9W9YVI9-F1
#
_cell.length_a   1.000
_cell.length_b   1.000
_cell.length_c   1.000
_cell.angle_alpha   90.00
_cell.angle_beta   90.00
_cell.angle_gamma   90.00
#
_symmetry.space_group_name_H-M   'P 1'
#
loop_
_entity.id
_entity.type
_entity.pdbx_description
1 polymer ?
#
loop_
_entity_poly.entity_id
_entity_poly.type
_entity_poly.pdbx_seq_one_letter_code
_entity_poly.pdbx_strand_id
1 'polypeptide(L)'
;MFFLASKVNWTRNRPVPFRLTPNIAEFVTPVGVNGVMSAAIVSAARCLAEPHFSVQSILRAVLRDEMIAWHKKKQDETHSLPLSNPPTDMDSELLITLVNGAVTAITTRLQNLAQYEGGETKVTNSDSSGHQSR
;
A
#
# COMPACT_ATOMS: atom_id res chain seq x y z
N MET A 1 -17.52 8.95 8.40
CA MET A 1 -17.77 7.85 7.44
C MET A 1 -16.46 7.41 6.75
N PHE A 2 -15.40 7.12 7.54
CA PHE A 2 -14.22 6.39 7.07
C PHE A 2 -14.58 4.91 7.03
N PHE A 3 -15.48 4.59 6.10
CA PHE A 3 -16.18 3.32 6.00
C PHE A 3 -15.18 2.17 5.91
N LEU A 4 -15.12 1.44 7.03
CA LEU A 4 -14.79 0.04 7.22
C LEU A 4 -13.59 -0.50 6.43
N ALA A 5 -12.55 -0.83 7.20
CA ALA A 5 -12.12 -2.22 7.39
C ALA A 5 -12.70 -3.18 6.33
N SER A 6 -12.09 -3.24 5.15
CA SER A 6 -12.53 -4.14 4.09
C SER A 6 -11.36 -4.95 3.63
N LYS A 7 -11.28 -6.17 4.21
CA LYS A 7 -10.29 -7.23 3.97
C LYS A 7 -8.86 -6.83 4.35
N VAL A 8 -8.12 -7.77 4.92
CA VAL A 8 -6.65 -7.80 4.78
C VAL A 8 -6.37 -8.05 3.30
N ASN A 9 -6.57 -7.03 2.47
CA ASN A 9 -6.06 -6.97 1.12
C ASN A 9 -4.87 -6.01 1.15
N TRP A 10 -3.67 -6.58 1.14
CA TRP A 10 -2.45 -5.77 0.99
C TRP A 10 -2.44 -5.00 -0.35
N THR A 11 -3.35 -5.34 -1.26
CA THR A 11 -3.64 -4.65 -2.52
C THR A 11 -4.69 -3.56 -2.35
N ARG A 12 -4.27 -2.31 -2.51
CA ARG A 12 -5.06 -1.09 -2.35
C ARG A 12 -6.18 -0.98 -3.42
N ASN A 13 -7.44 -1.27 -3.08
CA ASN A 13 -8.61 -0.99 -3.94
C ASN A 13 -9.07 0.49 -3.84
N ARG A 14 -8.13 1.45 -3.81
CA ARG A 14 -8.47 2.88 -3.76
C ARG A 14 -8.43 3.44 -5.19
N PRO A 15 -9.32 4.38 -5.56
CA PRO A 15 -9.33 5.01 -6.89
C PRO A 15 -8.01 5.69 -7.31
N VAL A 16 -7.15 6.03 -6.34
CA VAL A 16 -5.86 6.69 -6.59
C VAL A 16 -4.72 5.94 -5.89
N PRO A 17 -3.46 5.98 -6.41
CA PRO A 17 -2.30 5.30 -5.82
C PRO A 17 -1.71 6.00 -4.59
N PHE A 18 -1.78 7.33 -4.53
CA PHE A 18 -1.42 8.16 -3.36
C PHE A 18 -2.27 9.44 -3.35
N ARG A 19 -2.25 10.21 -2.26
CA ARG A 19 -3.02 11.45 -2.12
C ARG A 19 -2.12 12.65 -2.37
N LEU A 20 -2.11 13.14 -3.60
CA LEU A 20 -1.57 14.44 -3.96
C LEU A 20 -2.72 15.29 -4.48
N THR A 21 -3.36 16.05 -3.59
CA THR A 21 -4.50 16.90 -3.96
C THR A 21 -4.00 18.13 -4.74
N PRO A 22 -4.87 18.77 -5.53
CA PRO A 22 -4.50 19.99 -6.27
C PRO A 22 -3.86 21.06 -5.38
N ASN A 23 -4.40 21.29 -4.19
CA ASN A 23 -3.85 22.29 -3.24
C ASN A 23 -2.40 21.97 -2.82
N ILE A 24 -2.05 20.69 -2.65
CA ILE A 24 -0.69 20.28 -2.30
C ILE A 24 0.21 20.38 -3.55
N ALA A 25 -0.28 19.94 -4.71
CA ALA A 25 0.49 20.01 -5.96
C ALA A 25 0.82 21.44 -6.37
N GLU A 26 -0.12 22.38 -6.17
CA GLU A 26 0.08 23.81 -6.43
C GLU A 26 1.12 24.40 -5.47
N PHE A 27 1.01 24.12 -4.16
CA PHE A 27 1.98 24.58 -3.16
C PHE A 27 3.40 24.04 -3.41
N VAL A 28 3.52 22.75 -3.72
CA VAL A 28 4.83 22.10 -3.97
C VAL A 28 5.40 22.50 -5.35
N THR A 29 4.54 22.92 -6.27
CA THR A 29 4.83 23.25 -7.68
C THR A 29 5.23 22.04 -8.53
N PRO A 30 5.06 22.11 -9.87
CA PRO A 30 5.46 21.01 -10.77
C PRO A 30 6.95 20.66 -10.68
N VAL A 31 7.82 21.65 -10.45
CA VAL A 31 9.27 21.43 -10.31
C VAL A 31 9.58 20.66 -9.03
N GLY A 32 8.90 20.98 -7.92
CA GLY A 32 9.05 20.26 -6.66
C GLY A 32 8.56 18.82 -6.74
N VAL A 33 7.44 18.59 -7.44
CA VAL A 33 6.89 17.24 -7.65
C VAL A 33 7.80 16.40 -8.54
N ASN A 34 8.16 16.89 -9.73
CA ASN A 34 8.93 16.11 -10.71
C ASN A 34 10.41 15.99 -10.35
N GLY A 35 10.96 16.93 -9.59
CA GLY A 35 12.34 16.90 -9.12
C GLY A 35 12.46 16.26 -7.75
N VAL A 36 12.30 17.07 -6.69
CA VAL A 36 12.65 16.69 -5.32
C VAL A 36 11.79 15.54 -4.80
N MET A 37 10.47 15.61 -4.96
CA MET A 37 9.57 14.60 -4.42
C MET A 37 9.78 13.23 -5.10
N SER A 38 9.81 13.21 -6.44
CA SER A 38 10.11 12.00 -7.21
C SER A 38 11.47 11.42 -6.86
N ALA A 39 12.53 12.24 -6.84
CA ALA A 39 13.87 11.78 -6.48
C ALA A 39 13.93 11.21 -5.07
N ALA A 40 13.32 11.87 -4.08
CA ALA A 40 13.29 11.42 -2.69
C ALA A 40 12.56 10.08 -2.51
N ILE A 41 11.45 9.88 -3.23
CA ILE A 41 10.70 8.61 -3.21
C ILE A 41 11.55 7.47 -3.79
N VAL A 42 12.22 7.70 -4.93
CA VAL A 42 13.08 6.70 -5.58
C VAL A 42 14.31 6.40 -4.72
N SER A 43 14.96 7.41 -4.16
CA SER A 43 16.11 7.21 -3.28
C SER A 43 15.74 6.42 -2.04
N ALA A 44 14.59 6.73 -1.41
CA ALA A 44 14.09 5.97 -0.27
C ALA A 44 13.80 4.50 -0.65
N ALA A 45 13.20 4.28 -1.83
CA ALA A 45 12.95 2.92 -2.33
C ALA A 45 14.24 2.13 -2.54
N ARG A 46 15.28 2.76 -3.08
CA ARG A 46 16.61 2.15 -3.26
C ARG A 46 17.24 1.78 -1.92
N CYS A 47 17.27 2.70 -0.95
CA CYS A 47 17.81 2.43 0.38
C CYS A 47 17.13 1.23 1.05
N LEU A 48 15.80 1.13 0.91
CA LEU A 48 15.03 0.04 1.52
C LEU A 48 15.13 -1.28 0.73
N ALA A 49 15.47 -1.23 -0.56
CA ALA A 49 15.65 -2.41 -1.41
C ALA A 49 17.06 -3.02 -1.28
N GLU A 50 18.00 -2.28 -0.69
CA GLU A 50 19.38 -2.73 -0.48
C GLU A 50 19.41 -3.95 0.48
N PRO A 51 20.15 -5.02 0.13
CA PRO A 51 20.18 -6.28 0.90
C PRO A 51 20.65 -6.12 2.35
N HIS A 52 21.37 -5.05 2.69
CA HIS A 52 21.90 -4.83 4.04
C HIS A 52 20.84 -4.54 5.10
N PHE A 53 19.67 -4.00 4.73
CA PHE A 53 18.70 -3.48 5.71
C PHE A 53 17.71 -4.51 6.28
N SER A 54 17.81 -5.80 5.95
CA SER A 54 16.94 -6.88 6.48
C SER A 54 15.44 -6.54 6.52
N VAL A 55 14.96 -5.68 5.60
CA VAL A 55 13.60 -5.13 5.61
C VAL A 55 12.55 -6.23 5.56
N GLN A 56 12.82 -7.31 4.83
CA GLN A 56 11.93 -8.47 4.77
C GLN A 56 11.71 -9.11 6.15
N SER A 57 12.73 -9.16 7.02
CA SER A 57 12.60 -9.75 8.36
C SER A 57 11.71 -8.89 9.26
N ILE A 58 11.88 -7.56 9.19
CA ILE A 58 11.02 -6.59 9.88
C ILE A 58 9.58 -6.71 9.39
N LEU A 59 9.37 -6.75 8.06
CA LEU A 59 8.05 -6.92 7.46
C LEU A 59 7.39 -8.24 7.88
N ARG A 60 8.13 -9.36 7.91
CA ARG A 60 7.57 -10.65 8.37
C ARG A 60 7.05 -10.56 9.80
N ALA A 61 7.78 -9.92 10.71
CA ALA A 61 7.37 -9.75 12.10
C ALA A 61 6.12 -8.87 12.22
N VAL A 62 6.16 -7.67 11.64
CA VAL A 62 5.04 -6.71 11.71
C VAL A 62 3.77 -7.26 11.06
N LEU A 63 3.88 -7.85 9.86
CA LEU A 63 2.72 -8.37 9.14
C LEU A 63 2.12 -9.59 9.84
N ARG A 64 2.94 -10.43 10.47
CA ARG A 64 2.44 -11.56 11.28
C ARG A 64 1.59 -11.07 12.44
N ASP A 65 2.09 -10.09 13.19
CA ASP A 65 1.39 -9.54 14.35
C ASP A 65 0.07 -8.87 13.94
N GLU A 66 0.08 -8.06 12.88
CA GLU A 66 -1.12 -7.43 12.33
C GLU A 66 -2.16 -8.43 11.84
N MET A 67 -1.73 -9.51 11.20
CA MET A 67 -2.63 -10.56 10.71
C MET A 67 -3.31 -11.34 11.85
N ILE A 68 -2.56 -11.64 12.92
CA ILE A 68 -3.11 -12.27 14.13
C ILE A 68 -4.09 -11.31 14.82
N ALA A 69 -3.71 -10.04 14.98
CA ALA A 69 -4.57 -9.03 15.60
C ALA A 69 -5.89 -8.83 14.83
N TRP A 70 -5.83 -8.81 13.50
CA TRP A 70 -7.01 -8.69 12.65
C TRP A 70 -7.92 -9.93 12.75
N HIS A 71 -7.34 -11.13 12.78
CA HIS A 71 -8.11 -12.37 12.91
C HIS A 71 -8.87 -12.43 14.26
N LYS A 72 -8.20 -12.07 15.36
CA LYS A 72 -8.81 -11.99 16.69
C LYS A 72 -9.95 -10.98 16.74
N LYS A 73 -9.72 -9.77 16.22
CA LYS A 73 -10.76 -8.73 16.16
C LYS A 73 -12.00 -9.17 15.39
N LYS A 74 -11.81 -9.88 14.26
CA LYS A 74 -12.93 -10.39 13.45
C LYS A 74 -13.73 -11.46 14.20
N GLN A 75 -13.08 -12.29 15.00
CA GLN A 75 -13.74 -13.28 15.85
C GLN A 75 -14.59 -12.59 16.93
N ASP A 76 -14.04 -11.56 17.60
CA ASP A 76 -14.76 -10.77 18.61
C ASP A 76 -15.98 -10.03 18.03
N GLU A 77 -15.88 -9.48 16.82
CA GLU A 77 -17.00 -8.84 16.12
C GLU A 77 -18.11 -9.84 15.71
N THR A 78 -17.77 -11.12 15.53
CA THR A 78 -18.72 -12.16 15.11
C THR A 78 -19.34 -12.91 16.29
N HIS A 79 -18.66 -12.97 17.44
CA HIS A 79 -19.05 -13.77 18.59
C HIS A 79 -19.67 -12.91 19.72
N SER A 80 -20.82 -12.31 19.44
CA SER A 80 -21.62 -11.55 20.41
C SER A 80 -22.55 -12.41 21.30
N LEU A 81 -22.37 -13.73 21.36
CA LEU A 81 -23.11 -14.62 22.26
C LEU A 81 -22.17 -15.56 23.03
N PRO A 82 -22.36 -15.79 24.34
CA PRO A 82 -21.44 -16.56 25.15
C PRO A 82 -21.80 -18.06 25.06
N LEU A 83 -21.20 -18.80 24.12
CA LEU A 83 -21.18 -20.26 24.26
C LEU A 83 -19.93 -20.94 23.65
N SER A 84 -18.97 -21.20 24.55
CA SER A 84 -18.24 -22.47 24.68
C SER A 84 -17.30 -23.01 23.59
N ASN A 85 -16.88 -22.24 22.58
CA ASN A 85 -15.79 -22.71 21.71
C ASN A 85 -14.45 -22.02 22.07
N PRO A 86 -13.36 -22.78 22.30
CA PRO A 86 -12.04 -22.18 22.47
C PRO A 86 -11.69 -21.35 21.22
N PRO A 87 -10.92 -20.27 21.35
CA PRO A 87 -10.54 -19.45 20.21
C PRO A 87 -9.84 -20.34 19.19
N THR A 88 -10.46 -20.55 18.03
CA THR A 88 -9.82 -21.19 16.88
C THR A 88 -8.68 -20.28 16.45
N ASP A 89 -7.48 -20.65 16.89
CA ASP A 89 -6.23 -20.04 16.46
C ASP A 89 -6.13 -20.12 14.94
N MET A 90 -5.62 -19.08 14.31
CA MET A 90 -5.51 -19.05 12.85
C MET A 90 -4.55 -20.16 12.40
N ASP A 91 -4.93 -20.94 11.39
CA ASP A 91 -4.09 -22.01 10.85
C ASP A 91 -2.68 -21.49 10.53
N SER A 92 -1.68 -22.07 11.20
CA SER A 92 -0.29 -21.59 11.16
C SER A 92 0.31 -21.65 9.75
N GLU A 93 -0.09 -22.64 8.93
CA GLU A 93 0.39 -22.77 7.55
C GLU A 93 -0.21 -21.70 6.65
N LEU A 94 -1.49 -21.39 6.86
CA LEU A 94 -2.18 -20.30 6.16
C LEU A 94 -1.57 -18.94 6.54
N LEU A 95 -1.28 -18.71 7.83
CA LEU A 95 -0.63 -17.49 8.30
C LEU A 95 0.73 -17.28 7.62
N ILE A 96 1.57 -18.32 7.58
CA ILE A 96 2.88 -18.27 6.91
C ILE A 96 2.73 -17.94 5.42
N THR A 97 1.79 -18.61 4.75
CA THR A 97 1.52 -18.39 3.32
C THR A 97 1.12 -16.94 3.04
N LEU A 98 0.19 -16.40 3.82
CA LEU A 98 -0.31 -15.04 3.65
C LEU A 98 0.76 -13.97 3.96
N VAL A 99 1.54 -14.15 5.03
CA VAL A 99 2.64 -13.24 5.38
C VAL A 99 3.70 -13.24 4.29
N ASN A 100 4.13 -14.41 3.82
CA ASN A 100 5.13 -14.52 2.75
C ASN A 100 4.64 -13.90 1.43
N GLY A 101 3.37 -14.12 1.08
CA GLY A 101 2.75 -13.47 -0.07
C GLY A 101 2.74 -11.94 0.05
N ALA A 102 2.40 -11.41 1.22
CA ALA A 102 2.39 -9.97 1.48
C ALA A 102 3.78 -9.35 1.44
N VAL A 103 4.78 -9.98 2.07
CA VAL A 103 6.19 -9.53 2.05
C VAL A 103 6.72 -9.50 0.62
N THR A 104 6.42 -10.53 -0.16
CA THR A 104 6.81 -10.60 -1.58
C THR A 104 6.18 -9.45 -2.37
N ALA A 105 4.86 -9.25 -2.23
CA ALA A 105 4.17 -8.17 -2.92
C ALA A 105 4.71 -6.77 -2.57
N ILE A 106 5.04 -6.51 -1.30
CA ILE A 106 5.63 -5.24 -0.86
C ILE A 106 7.03 -5.08 -1.43
N THR A 107 7.87 -6.11 -1.34
CA THR A 107 9.27 -6.06 -1.79
C THR A 107 9.36 -5.89 -3.29
N THR A 108 8.54 -6.60 -4.07
CA THR A 108 8.47 -6.43 -5.54
C THR A 108 8.06 -5.00 -5.91
N ARG A 109 7.08 -4.43 -5.22
CA ARG A 109 6.67 -3.03 -5.47
C ARG A 109 7.79 -2.04 -5.14
N LEU A 110 8.53 -2.29 -4.06
CA LEU A 110 9.67 -1.48 -3.67
C LEU A 110 10.80 -1.54 -4.72
N GLN A 111 11.10 -2.74 -5.22
CA GLN A 111 12.09 -2.96 -6.27
C GLN A 111 11.71 -2.24 -7.57
N ASN A 112 10.44 -2.34 -7.99
CA ASN A 112 9.94 -1.64 -9.17
C ASN A 112 10.10 -0.11 -9.03
N LEU A 113 9.90 0.43 -7.82
CA LEU A 113 10.07 1.85 -7.55
C LEU A 113 11.56 2.26 -7.49
N ALA A 114 12.42 1.39 -6.98
CA ALA A 114 13.86 1.62 -6.93
C ALA A 114 14.51 1.69 -8.33
N GLN A 115 13.98 0.91 -9.28
CA GLN A 115 14.39 0.90 -10.68
C GLN A 115 13.78 2.04 -11.51
N TYR A 116 12.92 2.88 -10.92
CA TYR A 116 12.33 3.99 -11.65
C TYR A 116 13.39 5.05 -11.99
N GLU A 117 13.62 5.23 -13.28
CA GLU A 117 14.47 6.26 -13.87
C GLU A 117 13.52 7.24 -14.57
N GLY A 118 13.31 8.42 -13.98
CA GLY A 118 12.20 9.32 -14.32
C GLY A 118 12.15 9.73 -15.79
N GLY A 119 11.28 9.06 -16.55
CA GLY A 119 10.87 9.44 -17.90
C GLY A 119 9.38 9.80 -17.93
N GLU A 120 9.10 11.09 -18.05
CA GLU A 120 7.85 11.71 -18.52
C GLU A 120 6.52 11.04 -18.10
N THR A 121 5.90 11.57 -17.05
CA THR A 121 4.47 11.36 -16.82
C THR A 121 3.69 12.06 -17.92
N LYS A 122 3.38 11.34 -19.01
CA LYS A 122 2.42 11.81 -20.01
C LYS A 122 1.04 11.84 -19.36
N VAL A 123 0.67 13.00 -18.81
CA VAL A 123 -0.68 13.26 -18.33
C VAL A 123 -1.56 13.30 -19.58
N THR A 124 -2.23 12.21 -19.93
CA THR A 124 -3.35 12.26 -20.87
C THR A 124 -4.48 12.98 -20.15
N ASN A 125 -4.44 14.32 -20.17
CA ASN A 125 -5.61 15.13 -19.93
C ASN A 125 -6.58 14.83 -21.07
N SER A 126 -7.50 13.91 -20.81
CA SER A 126 -8.72 13.75 -21.59
C SER A 126 -9.64 14.91 -21.27
N ASP A 127 -9.30 16.12 -21.72
CA ASP A 127 -10.29 17.16 -21.95
C ASP A 127 -9.80 18.16 -23.01
N SER A 128 -10.34 18.01 -24.21
CA SER A 128 -10.47 19.11 -25.16
C SER A 128 -11.89 19.09 -25.71
N SER A 129 -12.81 19.56 -24.88
CA SER A 129 -14.01 20.23 -25.35
C SER A 129 -13.66 21.33 -26.36
N GLY A 130 -14.37 21.38 -27.48
CA GLY A 130 -14.39 22.55 -28.37
C GLY A 130 -14.63 22.21 -29.84
N HIS A 131 -15.89 22.24 -30.29
CA HIS A 131 -16.37 23.23 -31.25
C HIS A 131 -17.85 23.01 -31.59
N GLN A 132 -18.71 23.85 -31.01
CA GLN A 132 -19.91 24.33 -31.69
C GLN A 132 -19.55 25.65 -32.35
N SER A 133 -19.74 25.74 -33.68
CA SER A 133 -20.15 26.91 -34.47
C SER A 133 -19.59 26.84 -35.89
N ARG A 134 -20.39 26.30 -36.82
CA ARG A 134 -20.87 27.03 -38.00
C ARG A 134 -22.02 26.29 -38.65
#